data_AF-A0A1I0WMF3-F1
#
_entry.id   AF-A0A1I0WMF3-F1
#
_cell.length_a   1.000
_cell.length_b   1.000
_cell.length_c   1.000
_cell.angle_alpha   90.00
_cell.angle_beta   90.00
_cell.angle_gamma   90.00
#
_symmetry.space_group_name_H-M   'P 1'
#
loop_
_entity.id
_entity.type
_entity.pdbx_description
1 polymer ?
#
loop_
_entity_poly.entity_id
_entity_poly.type
_entity_poly.pdbx_seq_one_letter_code
_entity_poly.pdbx_strand_id
1 'polypeptide(L)'
;MRIRGLSLPMIKLPDPEGWLRRWAGRKRARAAFLHNSRKPRMTPEEARRDHWQMLRFLGLHAAVGALIGTAASLSLIVLDIGGLGRLFARASNHALPLILVIVPFASLFGGAAAATAILTLPYQTKYRDEDEDRP
;
A
#
# COMPACT_ATOMS: atom_id res chain seq x y z
N MET A 1 8.14 -50.69 -48.75
CA MET A 1 7.51 -49.39 -49.08
C MET A 1 6.05 -49.44 -48.60
N ARG A 2 5.71 -48.79 -47.48
CA ARG A 2 4.34 -48.70 -46.94
C ARG A 2 4.17 -47.35 -46.25
N ILE A 3 3.34 -46.49 -46.83
CA ILE A 3 2.93 -45.20 -46.27
C ILE A 3 1.71 -45.43 -45.38
N ARG A 4 1.67 -44.82 -44.19
CA ARG A 4 0.53 -44.10 -43.56
C ARG A 4 0.51 -44.28 -42.05
N GLY A 5 0.38 -43.15 -41.35
CA GLY A 5 0.08 -43.07 -39.93
C GLY A 5 -0.05 -41.62 -39.46
N LEU A 6 -1.00 -40.87 -40.04
CA LEU A 6 -1.41 -39.56 -39.53
C LEU A 6 -1.93 -39.75 -38.09
N SER A 7 -1.22 -39.21 -37.12
CA SER A 7 -1.69 -39.13 -35.74
C SER A 7 -2.54 -37.87 -35.60
N LEU A 8 -3.86 -38.03 -35.50
CA LEU A 8 -4.79 -36.94 -35.22
C LEU A 8 -4.57 -36.44 -33.78
N PRO A 9 -4.45 -35.12 -33.54
CA PRO A 9 -4.45 -34.59 -32.18
C PRO A 9 -5.82 -34.87 -31.55
N MET A 10 -5.83 -35.72 -30.52
CA MET A 10 -7.01 -36.00 -29.71
C MET A 10 -7.51 -34.68 -29.11
N ILE A 11 -8.64 -34.18 -29.59
CA ILE A 11 -9.35 -33.05 -28.99
C ILE A 11 -9.77 -33.50 -27.59
N LYS A 12 -9.08 -33.02 -26.56
CA LYS A 12 -9.47 -33.20 -25.15
C LYS A 12 -10.89 -32.66 -25.00
N LEU A 13 -11.87 -33.53 -24.77
CA LEU A 13 -13.22 -33.10 -24.43
C LEU A 13 -13.17 -32.25 -23.14
N PRO A 14 -13.94 -31.14 -23.08
CA PRO A 14 -14.02 -30.33 -21.87
C PRO A 14 -14.58 -31.16 -20.72
N ASP A 15 -13.86 -31.17 -19.59
CA ASP A 15 -14.22 -31.88 -18.37
C ASP A 15 -15.59 -31.40 -17.83
N PRO A 16 -16.63 -32.25 -17.87
CA PRO A 16 -17.98 -31.88 -17.47
C PRO A 16 -18.11 -31.65 -15.96
N GLU A 17 -17.16 -32.12 -15.14
CA GLU A 17 -17.19 -31.96 -13.69
C GLU A 17 -16.22 -30.89 -13.18
N GLY A 18 -15.43 -30.29 -14.08
CA GLY A 18 -14.50 -29.22 -13.74
C GLY A 18 -15.18 -27.99 -13.15
N TRP A 19 -16.48 -27.76 -13.45
CA TRP A 19 -17.23 -26.67 -12.83
C TRP A 19 -17.60 -26.96 -11.37
N LEU A 20 -17.89 -28.22 -11.01
CA LEU A 20 -18.19 -28.65 -9.64
C LEU A 20 -16.96 -28.54 -8.74
N ARG A 21 -15.79 -28.99 -9.20
CA ARG A 21 -14.53 -28.85 -8.46
C ARG A 21 -14.17 -27.38 -8.23
N ARG A 22 -14.36 -26.53 -9.25
CA ARG A 22 -14.17 -25.07 -9.13
C ARG A 22 -15.18 -24.44 -8.16
N TRP A 23 -16.44 -24.88 -8.16
CA TRP A 23 -17.45 -24.38 -7.23
C TRP A 23 -17.19 -24.81 -5.78
N ALA A 24 -16.79 -26.06 -5.56
CA ALA A 24 -16.37 -26.57 -4.26
C ALA A 24 -15.11 -25.85 -3.73
N GLY A 25 -14.14 -25.60 -4.60
CA GLY A 25 -12.95 -24.80 -4.27
C GLY A 25 -13.30 -23.37 -3.85
N ARG A 26 -14.21 -22.71 -4.58
CA ARG A 26 -14.73 -21.38 -4.20
C ARG A 26 -15.42 -21.38 -2.84
N LYS A 27 -16.19 -22.42 -2.50
CA LYS A 27 -16.83 -22.49 -1.18
C LYS A 27 -15.82 -22.63 -0.04
N ARG A 28 -14.76 -23.42 -0.21
CA ARG A 28 -13.69 -23.53 0.81
C ARG A 28 -12.90 -22.23 0.96
N ALA A 29 -12.54 -21.59 -0.15
CA ALA A 29 -11.89 -20.28 -0.11
C ALA A 29 -12.76 -19.22 0.59
N ARG A 30 -14.08 -19.26 0.35
CA ARG A 30 -15.05 -18.38 0.99
C ARG A 30 -15.25 -18.70 2.49
N ALA A 31 -15.21 -19.97 2.89
CA ALA A 31 -15.24 -20.38 4.29
C ALA A 31 -13.95 -19.97 5.04
N ALA A 32 -12.79 -20.11 4.40
CA ALA A 32 -11.51 -19.63 4.94
C ALA A 32 -11.49 -18.10 5.09
N PHE A 33 -12.07 -17.36 4.13
CA PHE A 33 -12.24 -15.91 4.24
C PHE A 33 -13.18 -15.51 5.40
N LEU A 34 -14.25 -16.28 5.64
CA LEU A 34 -15.17 -16.04 6.76
C LEU A 34 -14.53 -16.38 8.12
N HIS A 35 -13.62 -17.36 8.19
CA HIS A 35 -12.86 -17.65 9.42
C HIS A 35 -11.95 -16.48 9.81
N ASN A 36 -11.39 -15.76 8.84
CA ASN A 36 -10.56 -14.56 9.04
C ASN A 36 -11.36 -13.31 9.49
N SER A 37 -12.69 -13.41 9.60
CA SER A 37 -13.55 -12.28 10.00
C SER A 37 -13.88 -12.25 11.49
N ARG A 38 -13.37 -13.21 12.30
CA ARG A 38 -13.48 -13.15 13.77
C ARG A 38 -12.49 -12.13 14.32
N LYS A 39 -12.68 -10.84 14.01
CA LYS A 39 -12.01 -9.79 14.75
C LYS A 39 -12.41 -9.93 16.23
N PRO A 40 -11.46 -9.96 17.17
CA PRO A 40 -11.76 -9.91 18.60
C PRO A 40 -12.72 -8.74 18.85
N ARG A 41 -13.75 -8.94 19.67
CA ARG A 41 -14.63 -7.85 20.09
C ARG A 41 -13.82 -6.91 20.99
N MET A 42 -13.15 -5.94 20.38
CA MET A 42 -12.49 -4.86 21.11
C MET A 42 -13.54 -3.98 21.79
N THR A 43 -13.25 -3.58 23.02
CA THR A 43 -14.01 -2.51 23.66
C THR A 43 -13.80 -1.20 22.89
N PRO A 44 -14.75 -0.24 22.92
CA PRO A 44 -14.60 1.04 22.23
C PRO A 44 -13.32 1.81 22.63
N GLU A 45 -12.87 1.62 23.86
CA GLU A 45 -11.65 2.24 24.40
C GLU A 45 -10.36 1.63 23.81
N GLU A 46 -10.31 0.30 23.67
CA GLU A 46 -9.16 -0.40 23.07
C GLU A 46 -9.00 -0.04 21.59
N ALA A 47 -10.11 0.03 20.85
CA ALA A 47 -10.09 0.44 19.44
C ALA A 47 -9.57 1.88 19.26
N ARG A 48 -9.91 2.79 20.18
CA ARG A 48 -9.45 4.18 20.13
C ARG A 48 -7.94 4.29 20.41
N ARG A 49 -7.44 3.54 21.39
CA ARG A 49 -6.00 3.52 21.71
C ARG A 49 -5.18 2.93 20.56
N ASP A 50 -5.68 1.86 19.95
CA ASP A 50 -5.04 1.25 18.76
C ASP A 50 -5.00 2.22 17.56
N HIS A 51 -6.11 2.91 17.31
CA HIS A 51 -6.19 3.90 16.24
C HIS A 51 -5.21 5.06 16.45
N TRP A 52 -5.06 5.54 17.69
CA TRP A 52 -4.07 6.59 18.02
C TRP A 52 -2.63 6.14 17.79
N GLN A 53 -2.30 4.89 18.12
CA GLN A 53 -0.97 4.33 17.84
C GLN A 53 -0.71 4.26 16.33
N MET A 54 -1.71 3.83 15.56
CA MET A 54 -1.63 3.80 14.09
C MET A 54 -1.47 5.20 13.49
N LEU A 55 -2.24 6.20 13.94
CA LEU A 55 -2.13 7.59 13.48
C LEU A 55 -0.76 8.19 13.82
N ARG A 56 -0.22 7.90 15.01
CA ARG A 56 1.11 8.35 15.40
C ARG A 56 2.20 7.71 14.54
N PHE A 57 2.11 6.42 14.28
CA PHE A 57 3.03 5.70 13.39
C PHE A 57 3.01 6.29 11.98
N LEU A 58 1.81 6.51 11.44
CA LEU A 58 1.61 7.11 10.12
C LEU A 58 2.12 8.56 10.06
N GLY A 59 1.80 9.35 11.10
CA GLY A 59 2.24 10.73 11.22
C GLY A 59 3.75 10.87 11.30
N LEU A 60 4.45 9.94 11.97
CA LEU A 60 5.91 9.93 12.02
C LEU A 60 6.52 9.66 10.63
N HIS A 61 5.97 8.70 9.87
CA HIS A 61 6.44 8.44 8.50
C HIS A 61 6.12 9.61 7.57
N ALA A 62 4.94 10.19 7.69
CA ALA A 62 4.57 11.40 6.95
C ALA A 62 5.52 12.56 7.26
N ALA A 63 5.90 12.77 8.52
CA ALA A 63 6.85 13.80 8.92
C ALA A 63 8.25 13.55 8.33
N VAL A 64 8.75 12.33 8.38
CA VAL A 64 10.04 11.97 7.76
C VAL A 64 10.01 12.21 6.25
N GLY A 65 8.94 11.77 5.56
CA GLY A 65 8.76 12.03 4.15
C GLY A 65 8.68 13.53 3.84
N ALA A 66 7.93 14.30 4.64
CA ALA A 66 7.80 15.74 4.46
C ALA A 66 9.15 16.45 4.61
N LEU A 67 9.98 16.06 5.59
CA LEU A 67 11.34 16.58 5.75
C LEU A 67 12.21 16.30 4.52
N ILE A 68 12.12 15.11 3.94
CA ILE A 68 12.83 14.77 2.70
C ILE A 68 12.35 15.65 1.54
N GLY A 69 11.03 15.82 1.39
CA GLY A 69 10.46 16.70 0.36
C GLY A 69 10.87 18.17 0.52
N THR A 70 10.90 18.67 1.77
CA THR A 70 11.42 20.00 2.08
C THR A 70 12.91 20.12 1.75
N ALA A 71 13.73 19.15 2.14
CA ALA A 71 15.16 19.16 1.81
C ALA A 71 15.40 19.14 0.30
N ALA A 72 14.64 18.33 -0.44
CA ALA A 72 14.72 18.28 -1.90
C ALA A 72 14.33 19.61 -2.55
N SER A 73 13.20 20.20 -2.15
CA SER A 73 12.76 21.50 -2.69
C SER A 73 13.74 22.64 -2.37
N LEU A 74 14.28 22.69 -1.15
CA LEU A 74 15.33 23.66 -0.80
C LEU A 74 16.60 23.45 -1.63
N SER A 75 16.97 22.19 -1.90
CA SER A 75 18.11 21.88 -2.76
C SER A 75 17.91 22.41 -4.18
N LEU A 76 16.69 22.30 -4.75
CA LEU A 76 16.37 22.88 -6.05
C LEU A 76 16.53 24.41 -6.08
N ILE A 77 16.13 25.09 -5.01
CA ILE A 77 16.22 26.54 -4.89
C ILE A 77 17.67 26.98 -4.76
N VAL A 78 18.43 26.36 -3.85
CA VAL A 78 19.84 26.72 -3.56
C VAL A 78 20.74 26.43 -4.76
N LEU A 79 20.53 25.32 -5.45
CA LEU A 79 21.27 24.97 -6.67
C LEU A 79 20.75 25.72 -7.91
N ASP A 80 19.73 26.57 -7.74
CA ASP A 80 19.11 27.38 -8.79
C ASP A 80 18.66 26.56 -10.02
N ILE A 81 18.14 25.35 -9.75
CA ILE A 81 17.65 24.43 -10.79
C ILE A 81 16.43 25.06 -11.45
N GLY A 82 16.46 25.15 -12.79
CA GLY A 82 15.39 25.81 -13.55
C GLY A 82 15.30 27.32 -13.30
N GLY A 83 16.30 27.95 -12.68
CA GLY A 83 16.28 29.37 -12.34
C GLY A 83 15.41 29.73 -11.13
N LEU A 84 15.03 28.75 -10.31
CA LEU A 84 14.17 28.94 -9.15
C LEU A 84 14.79 29.90 -8.13
N GLY A 85 16.09 29.79 -7.84
CA GLY A 85 16.76 30.69 -6.90
C GLY A 85 16.68 32.15 -7.36
N ARG A 86 16.96 32.41 -8.65
CA ARG A 86 16.84 33.75 -9.25
C ARG A 86 15.40 34.26 -9.37
N LEU A 87 14.43 33.35 -9.54
CA LEU A 87 13.01 33.70 -9.58
C LEU A 87 12.55 34.18 -8.20
N PHE A 88 12.99 33.49 -7.15
CA PHE A 88 12.69 33.85 -5.78
C PHE A 88 13.35 35.17 -5.41
N ALA A 89 14.65 35.35 -5.69
CA ALA A 89 15.37 36.59 -5.36
C ALA A 89 14.79 37.87 -6.01
N ARG A 90 14.01 37.73 -7.09
CA ARG A 90 13.33 38.84 -7.77
C ARG A 90 11.89 39.07 -7.33
N ALA A 91 11.31 38.16 -6.55
CA ALA A 91 9.93 38.28 -6.12
C ALA A 91 9.80 39.34 -5.01
N SER A 92 8.84 40.26 -5.13
CA SER A 92 8.55 41.25 -4.08
C SER A 92 8.09 40.59 -2.77
N ASN A 93 7.46 39.41 -2.87
CA ASN A 93 7.09 38.57 -1.73
C ASN A 93 7.68 37.17 -1.91
N HIS A 94 8.73 36.88 -1.14
CA HIS A 94 9.43 35.59 -1.18
C HIS A 94 8.63 34.43 -0.59
N ALA A 95 7.61 34.70 0.25
CA ALA A 95 6.89 33.64 0.97
C ALA A 95 6.00 32.80 0.03
N LEU A 96 5.30 33.45 -0.91
CA LEU A 96 4.39 32.77 -1.84
C LEU A 96 5.08 31.71 -2.71
N PRO A 97 6.14 32.02 -3.48
CA PRO A 97 6.82 31.02 -4.30
C PRO A 97 7.44 29.91 -3.43
N LEU A 98 7.89 30.23 -2.22
CA LEU A 98 8.48 29.26 -1.29
C LEU A 98 7.45 28.25 -0.79
N ILE A 99 6.27 28.72 -0.38
CA ILE A 99 5.15 27.84 -0.02
C ILE A 99 4.72 27.00 -1.22
N LEU A 100 4.60 27.61 -2.40
CA LEU A 100 4.14 26.94 -3.61
C LEU A 100 5.07 25.80 -4.07
N VAL A 101 6.36 25.88 -3.75
CA VAL A 101 7.33 24.81 -4.07
C VAL A 101 7.47 23.83 -2.91
N ILE A 102 7.67 24.30 -1.68
CA ILE A 102 7.96 23.42 -0.53
C ILE A 102 6.75 22.57 -0.16
N VAL A 103 5.55 23.15 -0.11
CA VAL A 103 4.34 22.43 0.34
C VAL A 103 4.00 21.22 -0.53
N PRO A 104 3.94 21.30 -1.88
CA PRO A 104 3.63 20.12 -2.67
C PRO A 104 4.73 19.07 -2.60
N PHE A 105 6.01 19.44 -2.54
CA PHE A 105 7.10 18.47 -2.36
C PHE A 105 7.02 17.78 -1.00
N ALA A 106 6.87 18.53 0.09
CA ALA A 106 6.68 17.98 1.41
C ALA A 106 5.44 17.06 1.48
N SER A 107 4.33 17.47 0.85
CA SER A 107 3.10 16.67 0.82
C SER A 107 3.27 15.38 0.02
N LEU A 108 3.93 15.45 -1.14
CA LEU A 108 4.18 14.28 -2.00
C LEU A 108 5.04 13.24 -1.29
N PHE A 109 6.18 13.66 -0.74
CA PHE A 109 7.09 12.74 -0.05
C PHE A 109 6.51 12.27 1.29
N GLY A 110 5.82 13.13 2.03
CA GLY A 110 5.11 12.76 3.25
C GLY A 110 4.02 11.72 2.99
N GLY A 111 3.18 11.96 1.97
CA GLY A 111 2.17 11.00 1.54
C GLY A 111 2.76 9.68 1.06
N ALA A 112 3.85 9.71 0.31
CA ALA A 112 4.54 8.52 -0.15
C ALA A 112 5.09 7.69 1.02
N ALA A 113 5.80 8.31 1.97
CA ALA A 113 6.33 7.64 3.14
C ALA A 113 5.21 7.06 4.03
N ALA A 114 4.13 7.81 4.21
CA ALA A 114 2.93 7.35 4.92
C ALA A 114 2.29 6.14 4.21
N ALA A 115 2.14 6.18 2.89
CA ALA A 115 1.61 5.06 2.11
C ALA A 115 2.51 3.82 2.22
N THR A 116 3.83 3.98 2.15
CA THR A 116 4.79 2.89 2.38
C THR A 116 4.64 2.28 3.77
N ALA A 117 4.44 3.11 4.79
CA ALA A 117 4.20 2.66 6.16
C ALA A 117 2.93 1.81 6.25
N ILE A 118 1.85 2.21 5.57
CA ILE A 118 0.61 1.42 5.51
C ILE A 118 0.84 0.08 4.80
N LEU A 119 1.56 0.09 3.67
CA LEU A 119 1.83 -1.13 2.89
C LEU A 119 2.73 -2.14 3.61
N THR A 120 3.57 -1.66 4.53
CA THR A 120 4.52 -2.49 5.29
C THR A 120 3.98 -2.95 6.64
N LEU A 121 2.81 -2.44 7.07
CA LEU A 121 2.19 -2.88 8.32
C LEU A 121 1.80 -4.37 8.24
N PRO A 122 2.28 -5.23 9.17
CA PRO A 122 2.02 -6.66 9.14
C PRO A 122 0.63 -7.00 9.70
N TYR A 123 -0.42 -6.62 8.98
CA TYR A 123 -1.82 -6.78 9.41
C TYR A 123 -2.23 -8.24 9.68
N GLN A 124 -1.54 -9.21 9.06
CA GLN A 124 -1.86 -10.63 9.19
C GLN A 124 -1.28 -11.29 10.45
N THR A 125 -0.28 -10.67 11.09
CA THR A 125 0.38 -11.25 12.28
C THR A 125 -0.37 -10.89 13.56
N LYS A 126 -0.94 -9.68 13.63
CA LYS A 126 -1.65 -9.16 14.81
C LYS A 126 -2.85 -10.01 15.26
N TYR A 127 -3.40 -10.85 14.39
CA TYR A 127 -4.55 -11.71 14.70
C TYR A 127 -4.23 -13.20 14.72
N ARG A 128 -2.98 -13.60 14.40
CA ARG A 128 -2.59 -15.02 14.37
C ARG A 128 -2.15 -15.53 15.73
N ASP A 129 -1.57 -14.66 16.55
CA ASP A 129 -0.98 -15.04 17.83
C ASP A 129 -2.04 -15.25 18.93
N GLU A 130 -3.24 -14.66 18.81
CA GLU A 130 -4.33 -14.85 19.79
C GLU A 130 -5.13 -16.15 19.60
N ASP A 131 -5.08 -16.76 18.41
CA ASP A 131 -5.77 -18.04 18.12
C ASP A 131 -4.98 -19.25 18.66
N GLU A 132 -3.67 -19.10 18.91
CA GLU A 132 -2.78 -20.17 19.40
C GLU A 132 -2.73 -20.25 20.94
N ASP A 133 -3.11 -19.17 21.64
CA ASP A 133 -3.10 -19.06 23.12
C ASP A 133 -4.44 -19.42 23.80
N ARG A 134 -5.40 -20.02 23.07
CA ARG A 134 -6.69 -20.47 23.65
C ARG A 134 -6.66 -21.99 23.88
N PRO A 135 -6.77 -22.47 25.14
CA PRO A 135 -6.69 -23.90 25.47
C PRO A 135 -7.86 -24.73 24.93
#